data_AF-J7IVR9-F1
#
_entry.id   AF-J7IVR9-F1
#
_cell.length_a   1.000
_cell.length_b   1.000
_cell.length_c   1.000
_cell.angle_alpha   90.00
_cell.angle_beta   90.00
_cell.angle_gamma   90.00
#
_symmetry.space_group_name_H-M   'P 1'
#
loop_
_entity.id
_entity.type
_entity.pdbx_description
1 polymer ?
#
loop_
_entity_poly.entity_id
_entity_poly.type
_entity_poly.pdbx_seq_one_letter_code
_entity_poly.pdbx_strand_id
1 'polypeptide(L)' 'MDYDQLDFETLWELLKQNDEQALVQVLIRFDSLIKSKSRVNGRINEDIAQDIREAFVKALKKKIRE' A
#
# COMPACT_ATOMS: atom_id res chain seq x y z
N MET A 1 -17.72 1.11 8.81
CA MET A 1 -17.35 0.14 7.77
C MET A 1 -16.13 -0.60 8.30
N ASP A 2 -16.13 -1.92 8.24
CA ASP A 2 -14.95 -2.71 8.58
C ASP A 2 -14.11 -2.90 7.33
N TYR A 3 -12.99 -2.17 7.22
CA TYR A 3 -12.17 -2.21 6.01
C TYR A 3 -11.32 -3.50 5.92
N ASP A 4 -11.12 -4.22 7.02
CA ASP A 4 -10.34 -5.46 7.02
C ASP A 4 -11.05 -6.56 6.22
N GLN A 5 -12.39 -6.51 6.19
CA GLN A 5 -13.25 -7.48 5.49
C GLN A 5 -13.53 -7.15 4.03
N LEU A 6 -13.14 -5.95 3.55
CA LEU A 6 -13.41 -5.55 2.18
C LEU A 6 -12.51 -6.31 1.20
N ASP A 7 -13.03 -6.72 0.05
CA ASP A 7 -12.18 -7.22 -1.01
C ASP A 7 -11.32 -6.09 -1.61
N PHE A 8 -10.33 -6.48 -2.43
CA PHE A 8 -9.44 -5.49 -3.04
C PHE A 8 -10.16 -4.57 -4.04
N GLU A 9 -11.19 -5.07 -4.72
CA GLU A 9 -11.97 -4.30 -5.69
C GLU A 9 -12.73 -3.17 -5.01
N THR A 10 -13.37 -3.45 -3.87
CA THR A 10 -14.06 -2.44 -3.07
C THR A 10 -13.09 -1.41 -2.50
N LEU A 11 -11.93 -1.85 -1.98
CA LEU A 11 -10.88 -0.94 -1.53
C LEU A 11 -10.36 -0.05 -2.68
N TRP A 12 -10.29 -0.60 -3.89
CA TRP A 12 -9.89 0.16 -5.08
C TRP A 12 -10.89 1.24 -5.46
N GLU A 13 -12.19 0.95 -5.40
CA GLU A 13 -13.23 1.95 -5.65
C GLU A 13 -13.25 3.05 -4.58
N LEU A 14 -13.05 2.70 -3.30
CA LEU A 14 -12.92 3.69 -2.22
C LEU A 14 -11.66 4.56 -2.38
N LEU A 15 -10.55 3.96 -2.81
CA LEU A 15 -9.32 4.68 -3.13
C LEU A 15 -9.54 5.72 -4.24
N LYS A 16 -10.32 5.40 -5.29
CA LYS A 16 -10.68 6.37 -6.34
C LYS A 16 -11.48 7.55 -5.80
N GLN A 17 -12.25 7.33 -4.72
CA GLN A 17 -13.00 8.38 -4.01
C GLN A 17 -12.14 9.16 -3.01
N ASN A 18 -10.81 8.93 -2.98
CA ASN A 18 -9.86 9.50 -2.02
C ASN A 18 -10.12 9.10 -0.56
N ASP A 19 -10.66 7.91 -0.33
CA ASP A 19 -10.78 7.35 1.02
C ASP A 19 -9.39 6.99 1.57
N GLU A 20 -8.96 7.72 2.61
CA GLU A 20 -7.66 7.52 3.25
C GLU A 20 -7.55 6.20 4.01
N GLN A 21 -8.66 5.69 4.56
CA GLN A 21 -8.66 4.41 5.29
C GLN A 21 -8.50 3.24 4.31
N ALA A 22 -9.08 3.35 3.12
CA ALA A 22 -8.84 2.38 2.04
C ALA A 22 -7.36 2.33 1.63
N LEU A 23 -6.68 3.49 1.57
CA LEU A 23 -5.24 3.54 1.31
C LEU A 23 -4.43 2.85 2.40
N VAL A 24 -4.73 3.13 3.66
CA VAL A 24 -4.07 2.48 4.80
C VAL A 24 -4.22 0.96 4.72
N GLN A 25 -5.42 0.47 4.39
CA GLN A 25 -5.63 -0.97 4.29
C GLN A 25 -4.92 -1.63 3.12
N VAL A 26 -4.85 -0.97 1.98
CA VAL A 26 -4.03 -1.46 0.87
C VAL A 26 -2.56 -1.50 1.30
N LEU A 27 -2.04 -0.49 1.99
CA LEU A 27 -0.66 -0.51 2.49
C LEU A 27 -0.41 -1.66 3.48
N ILE A 28 -1.33 -1.92 4.41
CA ILE A 28 -1.24 -3.04 5.37
C ILE A 28 -1.15 -4.37 4.63
N ARG A 29 -2.02 -4.60 3.63
CA ARG A 29 -2.01 -5.84 2.83
C ARG A 29 -0.71 -6.06 2.08
N PHE A 30 -0.05 -4.98 1.65
CA PHE A 30 1.21 -5.04 0.93
C PHE A 30 2.46 -4.95 1.84
N ASP A 31 2.31 -4.70 3.15
CA ASP A 31 3.44 -4.52 4.07
C ASP A 31 4.38 -5.73 4.11
N SER A 32 3.85 -6.96 4.07
CA SER A 32 4.66 -8.18 4.00
C SER A 32 5.54 -8.23 2.73
N LEU A 33 4.98 -7.81 1.59
CA LEU A 33 5.75 -7.73 0.34
C LEU A 33 6.80 -6.63 0.42
N ILE A 34 6.46 -5.46 0.95
CA ILE A 34 7.38 -4.34 1.15
C ILE A 34 8.56 -4.77 2.02
N LYS A 35 8.28 -5.38 3.18
CA LYS A 35 9.28 -5.94 4.08
C LYS A 35 10.13 -7.03 3.43
N SER A 36 9.55 -7.83 2.55
CA SER A 36 10.30 -8.84 1.79
C SER A 36 11.27 -8.19 0.80
N LYS A 37 10.83 -7.14 0.10
CA LYS A 37 11.63 -6.40 -0.89
C LYS A 37 12.68 -5.47 -0.29
N SER A 38 12.51 -5.04 0.96
CA SER A 38 13.46 -4.17 1.66
C SER A 38 14.52 -4.94 2.47
N ARG A 39 14.63 -6.27 2.33
CA ARG A 39 15.66 -7.03 3.05
C ARG A 39 17.04 -6.82 2.45
N VAL A 40 17.98 -6.40 3.29
CA VAL A 40 19.41 -6.30 2.99
C VAL A 40 20.18 -7.08 4.04
N ASN A 41 21.02 -8.02 3.61
CA ASN A 41 21.79 -8.89 4.52
C ASN A 41 20.91 -9.61 5.57
N GLY A 42 19.71 -10.05 5.16
CA GLY A 42 18.77 -10.79 6.00
C GLY A 42 17.93 -9.95 6.97
N ARG A 43 18.20 -8.66 7.10
CA ARG A 43 17.44 -7.72 7.95
C ARG A 43 16.61 -6.78 7.09
N ILE A 44 15.49 -6.32 7.62
CA ILE A 44 14.68 -5.27 6.98
C ILE A 44 15.48 -3.97 7.05
N ASN A 45 15.69 -3.34 5.91
CA ASN A 45 16.16 -1.96 5.83
C ASN A 45 14.93 -1.04 5.79
N GLU A 46 14.71 -0.29 6.86
CA GLU A 46 13.53 0.58 6.99
C GLU A 46 13.55 1.76 6.03
N ASP A 47 14.73 2.28 5.65
CA ASP A 47 14.84 3.36 4.65
C ASP A 47 14.36 2.87 3.28
N ILE A 48 14.81 1.68 2.87
CA ILE A 48 14.35 1.05 1.62
C ILE A 48 12.85 0.71 1.71
N ALA A 49 12.37 0.25 2.87
CA ALA A 49 10.96 -0.03 3.06
C ALA A 49 10.10 1.23 2.90
N GLN A 50 10.58 2.36 3.43
CA GLN A 50 9.93 3.66 3.30
C GLN A 50 9.90 4.13 1.84
N ASP A 51 11.03 4.05 1.14
CA ASP A 51 11.11 4.40 -0.30
C ASP A 51 10.13 3.57 -1.14
N ILE A 52 10.01 2.27 -0.85
CA ILE A 52 9.05 1.39 -1.53
C ILE A 52 7.61 1.80 -1.21
N ARG A 53 7.28 2.11 0.06
CA ARG A 53 5.94 2.60 0.44
C ARG A 53 5.58 3.87 -0.33
N GLU A 54 6.49 4.83 -0.39
CA GLU A 54 6.27 6.10 -1.08
C GLU A 54 6.09 5.92 -2.59
N ALA A 55 6.95 5.11 -3.21
CA ALA A 55 6.84 4.77 -4.62
C ALA A 55 5.50 4.08 -4.94
N PHE A 56 5.06 3.16 -4.07
CA PHE A 56 3.81 2.45 -4.20
C PHE A 56 2.60 3.41 -4.08
N VAL A 57 2.56 4.28 -3.06
CA VAL A 57 1.50 5.29 -2.92
C VAL A 57 1.46 6.22 -4.13
N LYS A 58 2.61 6.66 -4.63
CA LYS A 58 2.69 7.51 -5.82
C LYS A 58 2.15 6.80 -7.06
N ALA A 59 2.49 5.52 -7.24
CA ALA A 59 1.98 4.70 -8.34
C ALA A 59 0.46 4.50 -8.25
N LEU A 60 -0.08 4.22 -7.06
CA LEU A 60 -1.53 4.11 -6.83
C LEU A 60 -2.24 5.42 -7.20
N LYS A 61 -1.77 6.56 -6.67
CA LYS A 61 -2.35 7.88 -6.98
C LYS A 61 -2.27 8.23 -8.46
N LYS A 62 -1.19 7.86 -9.14
CA LYS A 62 -1.08 8.02 -10.59
C LYS A 62 -2.13 7.16 -11.29
N LYS A 63 -2.26 5.90 -10.90
CA LYS A 63 -3.17 4.94 -11.55
C LYS A 63 -4.65 5.28 -11.37
N ILE A 64 -5.01 5.88 -10.25
CA ILE A 64 -6.37 6.38 -9.97
C ILE A 64 -6.74 7.57 -10.87
N ARG A 65 -5.75 8.34 -11.33
CA ARG A 65 -5.94 9.53 -12.18
C ARG A 65 -5.94 9.23 -13.68
N GLU A 66 -5.57 8.01 -14.08
CA GLU A 66 -5.64 7.51 -15.46
C GLU A 66 -7.06 7.05 -15.80
#